data_AF-A0A015TRG4-F1
#
_entry.id   AF-A0A015TRG4-F1
#
_cell.length_a   1.000
_cell.length_b   1.000
_cell.length_c   1.000
_cell.angle_alpha   90.00
_cell.angle_beta   90.00
_cell.angle_gamma   90.00
#
_symmetry.space_group_name_H-M   'P 1'
#
loop_
_entity.id
_entity.type
_entity.pdbx_description
1 polymer ?
#
loop_
_entity_poly.entity_id
_entity_poly.type
_entity_poly.pdbx_seq_one_letter_code
_entity_poly.pdbx_strand_id
1 'polypeptide(L)'
;MKTFILLQKVVITNSTVIKVSANMTQCGFGIYMVHYFVVGPFFLLIGPSSLFIPLQVPLMAICIFLCSWAFTSLIYKLMPRKAVWFMG
;
A
#
# COMPACT_ATOMS: atom_id res chain seq x y z
N MET A 1 -3.33 10.08 -25.28
CA MET A 1 -2.29 10.55 -24.33
C MET A 1 -2.49 12.03 -23.97
N LYS A 2 -3.51 12.38 -23.20
CA LYS A 2 -3.66 13.75 -22.62
C LYS A 2 -4.13 13.73 -21.16
N THR A 3 -4.67 12.60 -20.71
CA THR A 3 -5.14 12.37 -19.34
C THR A 3 -4.02 12.16 -18.32
N PHE A 4 -2.84 11.70 -18.74
CA PHE A 4 -1.72 11.39 -17.82
C PHE A 4 -1.06 12.64 -17.22
N ILE A 5 -1.06 13.77 -17.94
CA ILE A 5 -0.40 15.01 -17.51
C ILE A 5 -1.22 15.77 -16.45
N LEU A 6 -2.56 15.58 -16.42
CA LEU A 6 -3.42 16.21 -15.42
C LEU A 6 -3.24 15.63 -14.02
N LEU A 7 -2.86 14.35 -13.90
CA LEU A 7 -2.63 13.70 -12.61
C LEU A 7 -1.29 14.09 -11.95
N GLN A 8 -0.30 14.54 -12.73
CA GLN A 8 1.03 14.86 -12.19
C GLN A 8 1.07 16.16 -11.36
N LYS A 9 0.09 17.06 -11.51
CA LYS A 9 0.07 18.36 -10.81
C LYS A 9 -1.07 18.47 -9.81
N VAL A 10 -1.33 17.41 -9.05
CA VAL A 10 -2.13 17.55 -7.83
C VAL A 10 -1.21 18.09 -6.74
N VAL A 11 -1.16 19.42 -6.62
CA VAL A 11 -0.48 20.08 -5.49
C VAL A 11 -1.36 19.87 -4.27
N ILE A 12 -1.08 18.80 -3.54
CA ILE A 12 -1.73 18.50 -2.27
C ILE A 12 -1.22 19.53 -1.25
N THR A 13 -2.03 20.53 -0.90
CA THR A 13 -1.69 21.56 0.11
C THR A 13 -1.94 21.11 1.54
N ASN A 14 -2.57 19.94 1.74
CA ASN A 14 -2.90 19.42 3.06
C ASN A 14 -1.68 18.75 3.72
N SER A 15 -1.17 19.36 4.79
CA SER A 15 0.01 18.87 5.52
C SER A 15 -0.14 17.45 6.06
N THR A 16 -1.35 17.01 6.40
CA THR A 16 -1.62 15.64 6.86
C THR A 16 -1.43 14.65 5.72
N VAL A 17 -1.99 14.95 4.55
CA VAL A 17 -1.86 14.09 3.37
C VAL A 17 -0.41 14.04 2.89
N ILE A 18 0.32 15.16 2.96
CA ILE A 18 1.77 15.19 2.67
C ILE A 18 2.54 14.31 3.65
N LYS A 19 2.30 14.43 4.97
CA LYS A 19 2.97 13.58 5.98
C LYS A 19 2.66 12.10 5.80
N VAL A 20 1.41 11.78 5.51
CA VAL A 20 0.95 10.41 5.28
C VAL A 20 1.58 9.82 4.01
N SER A 21 1.71 10.62 2.95
CA SER A 21 2.38 10.24 1.70
C SER A 21 3.91 10.13 1.87
N ALA A 22 4.55 11.03 2.64
CA ALA A 22 5.97 10.94 2.97
C ALA A 22 6.28 9.72 3.86
N ASN A 23 5.36 9.36 4.76
CA ASN A 23 5.46 8.11 5.52
C ASN A 23 5.30 6.89 4.61
N MET A 24 4.48 6.99 3.55
CA MET A 24 4.30 5.93 2.56
C MET A 24 5.59 5.63 1.79
N THR A 25 6.42 6.63 1.46
CA THR A 25 7.72 6.41 0.81
C THR A 25 8.77 5.83 1.76
N GLN A 26 8.77 6.21 3.05
CA GLN A 26 9.64 5.56 4.06
C GLN A 26 9.22 4.12 4.36
N CYS A 27 7.91 3.83 4.38
CA CYS A 27 7.39 2.49 4.62
C CYS A 27 7.56 1.55 3.43
N GLY A 28 8.09 2.00 2.28
CA GLY A 28 8.13 1.24 1.03
C GLY A 28 8.78 -0.15 1.16
N PHE A 29 9.87 -0.26 1.93
CA PHE A 29 10.53 -1.55 2.17
C PHE A 29 9.69 -2.47 3.08
N GLY A 30 9.09 -1.94 4.15
CA GLY A 30 8.20 -2.72 5.01
C GLY A 30 6.94 -3.19 4.27
N ILE A 31 6.38 -2.34 3.40
CA ILE A 31 5.26 -2.70 2.53
C ILE A 31 5.65 -3.84 1.61
N TYR A 32 6.84 -3.80 1.00
CA TYR A 32 7.36 -4.88 0.15
C TYR A 32 7.45 -6.21 0.90
N MET A 33 8.01 -6.21 2.11
CA MET A 33 8.13 -7.43 2.92
C MET A 33 6.76 -8.01 3.29
N VAL A 34 5.84 -7.17 3.77
CA VAL A 34 4.49 -7.59 4.19
C VAL A 34 3.65 -8.01 2.99
N HIS A 35 3.84 -7.37 1.83
CA HIS A 35 3.15 -7.68 0.59
C HIS A 35 3.29 -9.16 0.21
N TYR A 36 4.51 -9.74 0.24
CA TYR A 36 4.69 -11.16 -0.11
C TYR A 36 3.92 -12.11 0.81
N PHE A 37 3.81 -11.76 2.09
CA PHE A 37 3.03 -12.55 3.04
C PHE A 37 1.52 -12.43 2.82
N VAL A 38 1.03 -11.25 2.42
CA VAL A 38 -0.40 -10.95 2.29
C VAL A 38 -0.97 -11.35 0.93
N VAL A 39 -0.15 -11.41 -0.13
CA VAL A 39 -0.59 -11.82 -1.48
C VAL A 39 -1.16 -13.23 -1.50
N GLY A 40 -0.50 -14.19 -0.85
CA GLY A 40 -0.94 -15.60 -0.84
C GLY A 40 -2.36 -15.79 -0.28
N PRO A 41 -2.66 -15.31 0.94
CA PRO A 41 -3.99 -15.38 1.53
C PRO A 41 -5.07 -14.70 0.68
N PHE A 42 -4.79 -13.50 0.15
CA PHE A 42 -5.75 -12.76 -0.68
C PHE A 42 -6.04 -13.48 -1.99
N PHE A 43 -5.05 -14.11 -2.61
CA PHE A 43 -5.23 -14.90 -3.82
C PHE A 43 -6.18 -16.10 -3.58
N LEU A 44 -6.02 -16.79 -2.45
CA LEU A 44 -6.92 -17.89 -2.06
C LEU A 44 -8.33 -17.42 -1.70
N LEU A 45 -8.46 -16.25 -1.07
CA LEU A 45 -9.75 -15.64 -0.72
C LEU A 45 -10.54 -15.15 -1.95
N ILE A 46 -9.84 -14.76 -3.01
CA ILE A 46 -10.41 -14.20 -4.23
C ILE A 46 -10.66 -15.27 -5.31
N GLY A 47 -9.98 -16.41 -5.25
CA GLY A 47 -10.23 -17.56 -6.12
C GLY A 47 -11.71 -18.02 -6.24
N PRO A 48 -12.52 -18.03 -5.16
CA PRO A 48 -13.95 -18.35 -5.25
C PRO A 48 -14.85 -17.17 -5.62
N SER A 49 -14.33 -15.95 -5.76
CA SER A 49 -15.16 -14.77 -6.09
C SER A 49 -15.53 -14.74 -7.57
N SER A 50 -16.82 -14.62 -7.87
CA SER A 50 -17.40 -14.57 -9.22
C SER A 50 -17.18 -13.21 -9.94
N LEU A 51 -16.14 -12.47 -9.57
CA LEU A 51 -15.86 -11.15 -10.11
C LEU A 51 -15.10 -11.24 -11.44
N PHE A 52 -15.37 -10.32 -12.36
CA PHE A 52 -14.66 -10.23 -13.63
C PHE A 52 -13.16 -10.03 -13.39
N ILE A 53 -12.35 -10.98 -13.89
CA ILE A 53 -10.88 -11.01 -13.84
C ILE A 53 -10.23 -9.62 -14.04
N PRO A 54 -10.60 -8.82 -15.06
CA PRO A 54 -9.95 -7.52 -15.28
C PRO A 54 -10.21 -6.47 -14.18
N LEU A 55 -11.28 -6.59 -13.41
CA LEU A 55 -11.58 -5.69 -12.28
C LEU A 55 -11.11 -6.26 -10.93
N GLN A 56 -11.03 -7.58 -10.84
CA GLN A 56 -10.58 -8.30 -9.65
C GLN A 56 -9.11 -8.03 -9.33
N VAL A 57 -8.24 -8.00 -10.35
CA VAL A 57 -6.80 -7.74 -10.20
C VAL A 57 -6.50 -6.34 -9.62
N PRO A 58 -7.01 -5.22 -10.17
CA PRO A 58 -6.75 -3.91 -9.60
C PRO A 58 -7.39 -3.72 -8.22
N LEU A 59 -8.57 -4.30 -7.97
CA LEU A 59 -9.21 -4.25 -6.66
C LEU A 59 -8.34 -4.95 -5.60
N MET A 60 -7.87 -6.16 -5.91
CA MET A 60 -6.98 -6.94 -5.05
C MET A 60 -5.67 -6.20 -4.79
N ALA A 61 -5.08 -5.60 -5.82
CA ALA A 61 -3.85 -4.81 -5.69
C ALA A 61 -4.03 -3.63 -4.72
N ILE A 62 -5.14 -2.90 -4.81
CA ILE A 62 -5.46 -1.80 -3.88
C ILE A 62 -5.64 -2.33 -2.46
N CYS A 63 -6.38 -3.43 -2.26
CA CYS A 63 -6.58 -4.01 -0.93
C CYS A 63 -5.26 -4.49 -0.30
N ILE A 64 -4.44 -5.24 -1.03
CA ILE A 64 -3.14 -5.73 -0.54
C ILE A 64 -2.22 -4.56 -0.21
N PHE A 65 -2.18 -3.54 -1.07
CA PHE A 65 -1.38 -2.35 -0.86
C PHE A 65 -1.81 -1.59 0.40
N LEU A 66 -3.11 -1.34 0.55
CA LEU A 66 -3.67 -0.65 1.72
C LEU A 66 -3.45 -1.44 3.02
N CYS A 67 -3.67 -2.76 3.02
CA CYS A 67 -3.41 -3.62 4.18
C CYS A 67 -1.93 -3.62 4.56
N SER A 68 -1.04 -3.79 3.58
CA SER A 68 0.41 -3.81 3.82
C SER A 68 0.92 -2.45 4.32
N TRP A 69 0.38 -1.36 3.77
CA TRP A 69 0.71 -0.01 4.21
C TRP A 69 0.18 0.31 5.60
N ALA A 70 -1.08 0.00 5.88
CA ALA A 70 -1.67 0.21 7.20
C ALA A 70 -0.90 -0.57 8.27
N PHE A 71 -0.56 -1.84 7.98
CA PHE A 71 0.24 -2.68 8.87
C PHE A 71 1.64 -2.11 9.10
N THR A 72 2.37 -1.77 8.03
CA THR A 72 3.72 -1.20 8.13
C THR A 72 3.70 0.14 8.88
N SER A 73 2.77 1.03 8.55
CA SER A 73 2.57 2.32 9.23
C SER A 73 2.25 2.13 10.72
N LEU A 74 1.43 1.14 11.07
CA LEU A 74 1.12 0.79 12.45
C LEU A 74 2.37 0.31 13.20
N ILE A 75 3.21 -0.53 12.57
CA ILE A 75 4.45 -1.04 13.16
C ILE A 75 5.48 0.09 13.37
N TYR A 76 5.66 0.99 12.39
CA TYR A 76 6.51 2.17 12.56
C TYR A 76 6.00 3.10 13.66
N LYS A 77 4.67 3.20 13.84
CA LYS A 77 4.05 4.02 14.88
C LYS A 77 4.13 3.40 16.28
N LEU A 78 3.97 2.08 16.39
CA LEU A 78 4.00 1.35 17.66
C LEU A 78 5.44 1.05 18.12
N MET A 79 6.35 0.78 17.19
CA MET A 79 7.71 0.31 17.48
C MET A 79 8.76 0.96 16.57
N PRO A 80 8.95 2.30 16.62
CA PRO A 80 9.88 3.00 15.73
C PRO A 80 11.34 2.50 15.85
N ARG A 81 11.75 2.02 17.04
CA ARG A 81 13.11 1.50 17.29
C ARG A 81 13.37 0.07 16.79
N LYS A 82 12.33 -0.74 16.61
CA LYS A 82 12.45 -2.14 16.14
C LYS A 82 12.06 -2.28 14.66
N ALA A 83 11.18 -1.39 14.17
CA ALA A 83 10.78 -1.33 12.77
C ALA A 83 11.98 -1.11 11.85
N VAL A 84 12.91 -0.20 12.19
CA VAL A 84 14.17 0.00 11.44
C VAL A 84 14.97 -1.31 11.32
N TRP A 85 15.05 -2.11 12.39
CA TRP A 85 15.82 -3.37 12.34
C TRP A 85 15.17 -4.48 11.50
N PHE A 86 13.85 -4.48 11.32
CA PHE A 86 13.13 -5.50 10.55
C PHE A 86 12.73 -5.06 9.14
N MET A 87 12.59 -3.75 8.94
CA MET A 87 12.04 -3.12 7.74
C MET A 87 12.99 -2.07 7.12
N GLY A 88 14.25 -1.97 7.57
CA GLY A 88 15.31 -1.12 6.99
C GLY A 88 15.86 -0.06 7.93
#